data_AF-A0A183U055-F1
#
_entry.id   AF-A0A183U055-F1
#
_cell.length_a   1.000
_cell.length_b   1.000
_cell.length_c   1.000
_cell.angle_alpha   90.00
_cell.angle_beta   90.00
_cell.angle_gamma   90.00
#
_symmetry.space_group_name_H-M   'P 1'
#
loop_
_entity.id
_entity.type
_entity.pdbx_description
1 polymer ?
#
loop_
_entity_poly.entity_id
_entity_poly.type
_entity_poly.pdbx_seq_one_letter_code
_entity_poly.pdbx_strand_id
1 'polypeptide(L)'
;LVAFFDWYFKLAEIINKYLYQMWMDGLIYGFCGKDEAEELLRSCPRSCLLVRFSDVDYGKVKISVRYRNGVLQHHWYDHTDLNARSLQKELLSNHKFSDIELIYPDINLEAALGSRQKRHGNRKPRILNPTPVYFDNQGAATSAF
;
A
#
# COMPACT_ATOMS: atom_id res chain seq x y z
N LEU A 1 -3.39 2.87 -22.66
CA LEU A 1 -4.35 1.86 -22.19
C LEU A 1 -3.61 0.54 -22.07
N VAL A 2 -3.43 0.05 -20.85
CA VAL A 2 -2.93 -1.31 -20.59
C VAL A 2 -4.16 -2.22 -20.53
N ALA A 3 -4.08 -3.49 -20.91
CA ALA A 3 -5.20 -4.40 -20.71
C ALA A 3 -5.35 -4.71 -19.22
N PHE A 4 -6.58 -4.85 -18.73
CA PHE A 4 -6.86 -5.16 -17.32
C PHE A 4 -6.06 -6.36 -16.81
N PHE A 5 -6.00 -7.44 -17.60
CA PHE A 5 -5.26 -8.65 -17.24
C PHE A 5 -3.76 -8.41 -17.12
N ASP A 6 -3.16 -7.63 -18.01
CA ASP A 6 -1.73 -7.30 -17.93
C ASP A 6 -1.43 -6.53 -16.64
N TRP A 7 -2.26 -5.53 -16.32
CA TRP A 7 -2.15 -4.77 -15.08
C TRP A 7 -2.29 -5.67 -13.84
N TYR A 8 -3.30 -6.55 -13.84
CA TYR A 8 -3.55 -7.45 -12.73
C TYR A 8 -2.42 -8.47 -12.53
N PHE A 9 -1.96 -9.12 -13.60
CA PHE A 9 -0.85 -10.07 -13.53
C PHE A 9 0.45 -9.41 -13.13
N LYS A 10 0.69 -8.16 -13.55
CA LYS A 10 1.88 -7.42 -13.12
C LYS A 10 1.85 -7.11 -11.62
N LEU A 11 0.70 -6.74 -11.08
CA LEU A 11 0.54 -6.56 -9.63
C LEU A 11 0.75 -7.88 -8.88
N ALA A 12 0.20 -8.98 -9.39
CA ALA A 12 0.39 -10.31 -8.81
C ALA A 12 1.88 -10.70 -8.79
N GLU A 13 2.63 -10.43 -9.86
CA GLU A 13 4.08 -10.63 -9.92
C GLU A 13 4.80 -9.82 -8.83
N ILE A 14 4.46 -8.53 -8.68
CA ILE A 14 5.08 -7.64 -7.68
C ILE A 14 4.82 -8.16 -6.27
N ILE A 15 3.58 -8.54 -5.98
CA ILE A 15 3.21 -9.10 -4.68
C ILE A 15 4.01 -10.38 -4.42
N ASN A 16 3.98 -11.34 -5.33
CA ASN A 16 4.62 -12.64 -5.12
C ASN A 16 6.14 -12.52 -4.98
N LYS A 17 6.77 -11.62 -5.73
CA LYS A 17 8.23 -11.49 -5.75
C LYS A 17 8.78 -10.61 -4.63
N TYR A 18 8.13 -9.48 -4.32
CA TYR A 18 8.71 -8.44 -3.46
C TYR A 18 7.95 -8.23 -2.16
N LEU A 19 6.64 -8.46 -2.14
CA LEU A 19 5.78 -8.04 -1.04
C LEU A 19 5.05 -9.22 -0.36
N TYR A 20 5.41 -10.46 -0.69
CA TYR A 20 4.68 -11.66 -0.27
C TYR A 20 4.54 -11.75 1.24
N GLN A 21 5.62 -11.49 2.00
CA GLN A 21 5.57 -11.54 3.45
C GLN A 21 4.66 -10.44 4.03
N MET A 22 4.78 -9.18 3.56
CA MET A 22 3.90 -8.08 3.98
C MET A 22 2.43 -8.34 3.62
N TRP A 23 2.18 -8.96 2.47
CA TRP A 23 0.86 -9.38 2.00
C TRP A 23 0.24 -10.44 2.91
N MET A 24 1.00 -11.52 3.19
CA MET A 24 0.59 -12.55 4.14
C MET A 24 0.45 -12.01 5.56
N ASP A 25 1.23 -10.97 5.88
CA ASP A 25 1.15 -10.28 7.15
C ASP A 25 0.00 -9.27 7.25
N GLY A 26 -0.84 -9.14 6.22
CA GLY A 26 -1.99 -8.24 6.23
C GLY A 26 -1.61 -6.76 6.38
N LEU A 27 -0.37 -6.39 6.01
CA LEU A 27 0.13 -5.02 6.08
C LEU A 27 -0.18 -4.22 4.80
N ILE A 28 -0.70 -4.91 3.79
CA ILE A 28 -1.09 -4.34 2.50
C ILE A 28 -2.61 -4.27 2.47
N TYR A 29 -3.13 -3.06 2.29
CA TYR A 29 -4.55 -2.82 2.15
C TYR A 29 -5.09 -3.44 0.87
N GLY A 30 -4.36 -3.25 -0.25
CA GLY A 30 -4.70 -3.80 -1.55
C GLY A 30 -5.32 -2.76 -2.47
N PHE A 31 -6.50 -3.04 -3.02
CA PHE A 31 -7.18 -2.13 -3.94
C PHE A 31 -7.83 -0.98 -3.18
N CYS A 32 -7.26 0.22 -3.29
CA CYS A 32 -7.75 1.43 -2.66
C CYS A 32 -7.42 2.63 -3.54
N GLY A 33 -8.44 3.43 -3.86
CA GLY A 33 -8.29 4.62 -4.69
C GLY A 33 -7.54 5.71 -3.92
N LYS A 34 -7.08 6.75 -4.64
CA LYS A 34 -6.48 7.91 -3.97
C LYS A 34 -7.42 8.54 -2.92
N ASP A 35 -8.64 8.88 -3.33
CA ASP A 35 -9.57 9.63 -2.48
C ASP A 35 -10.03 8.82 -1.26
N GLU A 36 -10.31 7.54 -1.47
CA GLU A 36 -10.61 6.57 -0.40
C GLU A 36 -9.44 6.47 0.59
N ALA A 37 -8.21 6.35 0.10
CA ALA A 37 -7.04 6.27 0.97
C ALA A 37 -6.87 7.56 1.81
N GLU A 38 -7.11 8.73 1.22
CA GLU A 38 -7.04 9.99 1.94
C GLU A 38 -8.14 10.09 3.02
N GLU A 39 -9.38 9.68 2.72
CA GLU A 39 -10.48 9.64 3.69
C GLU A 39 -10.17 8.71 4.87
N LEU A 40 -9.73 7.48 4.59
CA LEU A 40 -9.34 6.51 5.60
C LEU A 40 -8.22 7.06 6.50
N LEU A 41 -7.20 7.70 5.92
CA LEU A 41 -6.09 8.27 6.69
C LEU A 41 -6.50 9.52 7.49
N ARG A 42 -7.43 10.33 7.00
CA ARG A 42 -8.00 11.46 7.78
C ARG A 42 -8.75 10.99 9.02
N SER A 43 -9.32 9.78 9.01
CA SER A 43 -9.98 9.19 10.17
C SER A 43 -9.01 8.69 11.27
N CYS A 44 -7.73 8.47 10.94
CA CYS A 44 -6.74 7.98 11.90
C CYS A 44 -6.29 9.09 12.88
N PRO A 45 -6.28 8.88 14.20
CA PRO A 45 -5.86 9.92 15.15
C PRO A 45 -4.32 10.17 15.15
N ARG A 46 -3.53 9.26 14.59
CA ARG A 46 -2.05 9.27 14.62
C ARG A 46 -1.47 9.28 13.19
N SER A 47 -0.17 9.55 13.09
CA SER A 47 0.54 9.42 11.81
C SER A 47 0.47 7.97 11.33
N CYS A 48 0.00 7.79 10.11
CA CYS A 48 -0.44 6.51 9.60
C CYS A 48 -0.09 6.39 8.12
N LEU A 49 0.33 5.21 7.69
CA LEU A 49 0.48 4.87 6.28
C LEU A 49 -0.47 3.76 5.85
N LEU A 50 -0.77 3.73 4.56
CA LEU A 50 -1.61 2.73 3.91
C LEU A 50 -0.90 2.29 2.62
N VAL A 51 -0.59 0.99 2.52
CA VAL A 51 0.02 0.37 1.34
C VAL A 51 -1.08 -0.10 0.40
N ARG A 52 -1.16 0.49 -0.80
CA ARG A 52 -2.20 0.22 -1.80
C ARG A 52 -1.63 -0.04 -3.19
N PHE A 53 -2.39 -0.75 -4.01
CA PHE A 53 -2.10 -0.88 -5.43
C PHE A 53 -2.36 0.41 -6.17
N SER A 54 -1.45 0.75 -7.08
CA SER A 54 -1.60 1.91 -7.92
C SER A 54 -2.78 1.73 -8.89
N ASP A 55 -3.68 2.70 -8.85
CA ASP A 55 -4.87 2.86 -9.68
C ASP A 55 -4.58 3.60 -11.00
N VAL A 56 -3.42 4.24 -11.16
CA VAL A 56 -3.09 5.04 -12.36
C VAL A 56 -1.76 4.67 -12.99
N ASP A 57 -0.77 4.32 -12.17
CA ASP A 57 0.55 3.90 -12.66
C ASP A 57 0.66 2.37 -12.74
N TYR A 58 0.92 1.85 -13.93
CA TYR A 58 1.12 0.43 -14.18
C TYR A 58 2.34 -0.13 -13.43
N GLY A 59 2.18 -1.29 -12.78
CA GLY A 59 3.30 -2.01 -12.15
C GLY A 59 3.93 -1.29 -10.95
N LYS A 60 3.16 -0.47 -10.24
CA LYS A 60 3.63 0.27 -9.06
C LYS A 60 2.75 0.01 -7.84
N VAL A 61 3.35 0.12 -6.67
CA VAL A 61 2.67 0.13 -5.37
C VAL A 61 2.79 1.52 -4.77
N LYS A 62 1.70 2.00 -4.16
CA LYS A 62 1.63 3.32 -3.53
C LYS A 62 1.60 3.20 -2.02
N ILE A 63 2.30 4.12 -1.37
CA ILE A 63 2.28 4.34 0.08
C ILE A 63 1.61 5.69 0.30
N SER A 64 0.33 5.66 0.66
CA SER A 64 -0.39 6.85 1.11
C SER A 64 -0.04 7.09 2.56
N VAL A 65 0.32 8.32 2.92
CA VAL A 65 0.82 8.67 4.25
C VAL A 65 0.09 9.90 4.76
N ARG A 66 -0.37 9.84 6.01
CA ARG A 66 -0.71 11.02 6.80
C ARG A 66 0.38 11.24 7.84
N TYR A 67 1.03 12.39 7.77
CA TYR A 67 2.03 12.81 8.74
C TYR A 67 1.40 13.37 10.01
N ARG A 68 2.21 13.54 11.07
CA ARG A 68 1.77 14.09 12.36
C ARG A 68 1.20 15.51 12.24
N ASN A 69 1.69 16.30 11.28
CA ASN A 69 1.18 17.64 10.97
C ASN A 69 -0.15 17.62 10.17
N GLY A 70 -0.72 16.45 9.88
CA GLY A 70 -1.96 16.29 9.13
C GLY A 70 -1.79 16.32 7.61
N VAL A 71 -0.59 16.57 7.08
CA VAL A 71 -0.33 16.58 5.64
C VAL A 71 -0.46 15.15 5.09
N LEU A 72 -1.13 15.04 3.94
CA LEU A 72 -1.25 13.81 3.16
C LEU A 72 -0.24 13.83 2.01
N GLN A 73 0.50 12.73 1.83
CA GLN A 73 1.37 12.53 0.67
C GLN A 73 1.27 11.10 0.16
N HIS A 74 1.65 10.91 -1.10
CA HIS A 74 1.68 9.59 -1.74
C HIS A 74 3.06 9.35 -2.33
N HIS A 75 3.67 8.25 -1.94
CA HIS A 75 4.92 7.76 -2.49
C HIS A 75 4.62 6.54 -3.36
N TRP A 76 5.44 6.28 -4.38
CA TRP A 76 5.29 5.12 -5.24
C TRP A 76 6.62 4.38 -5.38
N TYR A 77 6.52 3.06 -5.55
CA TYR A 77 7.64 2.17 -5.70
C TYR A 77 7.36 1.22 -6.87
N ASP A 78 8.34 1.05 -7.75
CA ASP A 78 8.29 0.06 -8.82
C ASP A 78 9.18 -1.15 -8.51
N HIS A 79 9.22 -2.12 -9.44
CA HIS A 79 10.02 -3.33 -9.29
C HIS A 79 11.53 -3.06 -9.15
N THR A 80 12.07 -1.98 -9.72
CA THR A 80 13.49 -1.60 -9.61
C THR A 80 13.77 -1.14 -8.19
N ASP A 81 12.92 -0.28 -7.64
CA ASP A 81 13.04 0.20 -6.26
C ASP A 81 12.95 -0.96 -5.26
N LEU A 82 11.93 -1.81 -5.43
CA LEU A 82 11.65 -2.94 -4.55
C LEU A 82 12.73 -4.03 -4.63
N ASN A 83 13.45 -4.12 -5.75
CA ASN A 83 14.60 -5.00 -5.90
C ASN A 83 15.86 -4.43 -5.25
N ALA A 84 16.06 -3.11 -5.32
CA ALA A 84 17.20 -2.44 -4.69
C ALA A 84 17.11 -2.45 -3.16
N ARG A 85 15.89 -2.29 -2.61
CA ARG A 85 15.63 -2.35 -1.18
C ARG A 85 14.22 -2.86 -0.92
N SER A 86 14.09 -3.83 -0.01
CA SER A 86 12.77 -4.32 0.38
C SER A 86 11.92 -3.18 0.97
N LEU A 87 10.62 -3.19 0.67
CA LEU A 87 9.70 -2.18 1.18
C LEU A 87 9.72 -2.11 2.72
N GLN A 88 9.83 -3.24 3.40
CA GLN A 88 10.00 -3.29 4.85
C GLN A 88 11.19 -2.45 5.34
N LYS A 89 12.37 -2.62 4.73
CA LYS A 89 13.57 -1.86 5.12
C LYS A 89 13.45 -0.40 4.73
N GLU A 90 12.81 -0.11 3.60
CA GLU A 90 12.54 1.25 3.14
C GLU A 90 11.64 2.01 4.14
N LEU A 91 10.53 1.41 4.58
CA LEU A 91 9.61 2.01 5.53
C LEU A 91 10.22 2.23 6.92
N LEU A 92 11.19 1.41 7.34
CA LEU A 92 11.87 1.54 8.63
C LEU A 92 13.04 2.52 8.63
N SER A 93 13.74 2.66 7.49
CA SER A 93 15.02 3.37 7.43
C SER A 93 14.98 4.72 6.72
N ASN A 94 13.99 4.94 5.86
CA ASN A 94 13.91 6.19 5.12
C ASN A 94 13.32 7.31 5.98
N HIS A 95 14.01 8.45 6.05
CA HIS A 95 13.56 9.66 6.76
C HIS A 95 12.16 10.14 6.35
N LYS A 96 11.71 9.82 5.13
CA LYS A 96 10.32 10.09 4.68
C LYS A 96 9.25 9.45 5.56
N PHE A 97 9.60 8.39 6.31
CA PHE A 97 8.68 7.64 7.16
C PHE A 97 9.06 7.68 8.64
N SER A 98 10.06 8.47 9.05
CA SER A 98 10.59 8.47 10.43
C SER A 98 9.54 8.79 11.49
N ASP A 99 8.54 9.60 11.12
CA ASP A 99 7.51 10.08 12.04
C ASP A 99 6.21 9.27 11.91
N ILE A 100 6.21 8.17 11.17
CA ILE A 100 5.03 7.34 10.94
C ILE A 100 4.95 6.24 12.00
N GLU A 101 3.84 6.24 12.75
CA GLU A 101 3.67 5.38 13.89
C GLU A 101 2.87 4.11 13.56
N LEU A 102 1.93 4.23 12.61
CA LEU A 102 0.97 3.18 12.29
C LEU A 102 0.98 2.79 10.81
N ILE A 103 0.67 1.53 10.57
CA ILE A 103 0.12 0.99 9.32
C ILE A 103 -1.39 0.88 9.53
N TYR A 104 -2.19 1.39 8.60
CA TYR A 104 -3.64 1.38 8.67
C TYR A 104 -4.18 -0.06 8.92
N PRO A 105 -5.21 -0.24 9.77
CA PRO A 105 -5.95 0.81 10.50
C PRO A 105 -5.32 1.24 11.82
N ASP A 106 -4.61 0.34 12.50
CA ASP A 106 -4.05 0.58 13.85
C ASP A 106 -2.95 -0.44 14.18
N ILE A 107 -2.06 -0.69 13.23
CA ILE A 107 -0.94 -1.62 13.38
C ILE A 107 0.31 -0.81 13.67
N ASN A 108 0.99 -1.03 14.79
CA ASN A 108 2.25 -0.33 15.06
C ASN A 108 3.32 -0.70 14.02
N LEU A 109 3.85 0.30 13.32
CA LEU A 109 4.76 0.12 12.18
C LEU A 109 6.05 -0.60 12.57
N GLU A 110 6.74 -0.09 13.59
CA GLU A 110 7.99 -0.66 14.11
C GLU A 110 7.81 -2.07 14.65
N ALA A 111 6.71 -2.36 15.35
CA ALA A 111 6.45 -3.71 15.85
C ALA A 111 6.10 -4.70 14.73
N ALA A 112 5.39 -4.25 13.68
CA ALA A 112 4.96 -5.11 12.58
C ALA A 112 6.08 -5.40 11.58
N LEU A 113 6.94 -4.41 11.31
CA LEU A 113 8.04 -4.52 10.35
C LEU A 113 9.38 -4.81 11.04
N GLY A 114 9.52 -4.51 12.33
CA GLY A 114 10.73 -4.76 13.10
C GLY A 114 10.93 -6.24 13.43
N SER A 115 12.16 -6.58 13.81
CA SER A 115 12.60 -7.96 14.04
C SER A 115 12.03 -8.62 15.31
N ARG A 116 11.20 -7.91 16.10
CA ARG A 116 10.76 -8.37 17.43
C ARG A 116 9.24 -8.56 17.47
N GLN A 117 8.85 -9.83 17.46
CA GLN A 117 7.51 -10.41 17.68
C GLN A 117 6.50 -10.30 16.52
N LYS A 118 6.44 -11.37 15.72
CA LYS A 118 5.30 -11.67 14.85
C LYS A 118 4.07 -11.99 15.70
N ARG A 119 3.19 -11.01 15.92
CA ARG A 119 1.86 -11.28 16.49
C ARG A 119 0.97 -11.91 15.43
N HIS A 120 0.86 -13.23 15.45
CA HIS A 120 -0.13 -13.99 14.69
C HIS A 120 -1.53 -13.91 15.34
N GLY A 121 -2.02 -12.70 15.64
CA GLY A 121 -3.32 -12.48 16.25
C GLY A 121 -4.29 -11.80 15.28
N ASN A 122 -5.36 -12.52 14.91
CA ASN A 122 -6.55 -12.07 14.15
C ASN A 122 -6.39 -10.78 13.35
N ARG A 123 -5.69 -10.87 12.23
CA ARG A 123 -5.61 -9.79 11.25
C ARG A 123 -6.93 -9.71 10.50
N LYS A 124 -7.54 -8.52 10.48
CA LYS A 124 -8.79 -8.25 9.74
C LYS A 124 -8.62 -8.70 8.27
N PRO A 125 -9.70 -9.15 7.62
CA PRO A 125 -9.66 -9.50 6.21
C PRO A 125 -9.16 -8.30 5.40
N ARG A 126 -8.18 -8.56 4.52
CA ARG A 126 -7.68 -7.62 3.51
C ARG A 126 -8.87 -7.20 2.64
N ILE A 127 -8.98 -5.92 2.28
CA ILE A 127 -9.96 -5.50 1.27
C ILE A 127 -9.39 -5.86 -0.10
N LEU A 128 -9.70 -7.08 -0.52
CA LEU A 128 -9.33 -7.61 -1.84
C LEU A 128 -10.34 -7.24 -2.92
N ASN A 129 -11.53 -6.79 -2.50
CA ASN A 129 -12.57 -6.36 -3.42
C ASN A 129 -12.39 -4.85 -3.67
N PRO A 130 -12.04 -4.43 -4.89
CA PRO A 130 -12.01 -3.02 -5.24
C PRO A 130 -13.39 -2.38 -5.02
N THR A 131 -13.41 -1.13 -4.58
CA THR A 131 -14.65 -0.34 -4.55
C THR A 131 -15.16 -0.09 -5.97
N PRO A 132 -16.47 0.15 -6.18
CA PRO A 132 -17.02 0.43 -7.51
C PRO A 132 -16.28 1.58 -8.22
N VAL A 133 -15.89 2.61 -7.47
CA VAL A 133 -15.18 3.79 -7.96
C VAL A 133 -13.67 3.58 -8.19
N TYR A 134 -13.10 2.46 -7.73
CA TYR A 134 -11.68 2.18 -7.89
C TYR A 134 -11.26 2.10 -9.37
N PHE A 135 -12.12 1.52 -10.20
CA PHE A 135 -11.88 1.38 -11.64
C PHE A 135 -12.25 2.62 -12.45
N ASP A 136 -13.04 3.54 -11.90
CA ASP A 136 -13.35 4.82 -12.57
C ASP A 136 -12.09 5.67 -12.72
N ASN A 137 -11.18 5.60 -11.74
CA ASN A 137 -9.85 6.21 -11.81
C ASN A 137 -8.93 5.51 -12.83
N GLN A 138 -9.28 4.29 -13.25
CA GLN A 138 -8.55 3.52 -14.25
C GLN A 138 -8.98 3.82 -15.69
N GLY A 139 -9.70 4.91 -15.97
CA GLY A 139 -10.06 5.31 -17.35
C GLY A 139 -8.89 5.43 -18.35
N ALA A 140 -7.63 5.37 -17.88
CA ALA A 140 -6.42 5.26 -18.70
C ALA A 140 -5.85 3.82 -18.84
N ALA A 141 -6.31 2.86 -18.03
CA ALA A 141 -5.87 1.47 -17.90
C ALA A 141 -6.98 0.43 -18.16
N THR A 142 -8.20 0.84 -18.50
CA THR A 142 -9.24 -0.07 -18.99
C THR A 142 -9.65 0.40 -20.38
N SER A 143 -9.07 -0.21 -21.42
CA SER A 143 -9.76 -0.20 -22.71
C SER A 143 -11.04 -0.99 -22.53
N ALA A 144 -12.18 -0.41 -22.89
CA ALA A 144 -13.40 -1.19 -23.08
C ALA A 144 -13.06 -2.31 -24.06
N PHE A 145 -13.34 -3.55 -23.65
CA PHE A 145 -13.50 -4.65 -24.60
C PHE A 145 -14.82 -4.46 -25.36
#